data_AF-A0A7V0NUJ6-F1
#
_entry.id   AF-A0A7V0NUJ6-F1
#
_cell.length_a   1.000
_cell.length_b   1.000
_cell.length_c   1.000
_cell.angle_alpha   90.00
_cell.angle_beta   90.00
_cell.angle_gamma   90.00
#
_symmetry.space_group_name_H-M   'P 1'
#
loop_
_entity.id
_entity.type
_entity.pdbx_description
1 polymer ?
#
loop_
_entity_poly.entity_id
_entity_poly.type
_entity_poly.pdbx_seq_one_letter_code
_entity_poly.pdbx_strand_id
1 'polypeptide(L)' 'MLYHDTTSRLSAAERELLQALVDEPTMGAVARRNGRSERHTRRLVRALTHRLGVDHPRAAVALAGQMGWVDVARRR' A
#
# COMPACT_ATOMS: atom_id res chain seq x y z
N MET A 1 -8.69 15.80 -19.39
CA MET A 1 -8.72 14.70 -18.40
C MET A 1 -7.68 15.04 -17.35
N LEU A 2 -8.08 15.74 -16.29
CA LEU A 2 -7.18 16.20 -15.24
C LEU A 2 -6.81 14.97 -14.40
N TYR A 3 -5.57 14.47 -14.54
CA TYR A 3 -4.98 13.62 -13.52
C TYR A 3 -4.94 14.46 -12.26
N HIS A 4 -5.89 14.23 -11.35
CA HIS A 4 -5.85 14.83 -10.05
C HIS A 4 -4.46 14.59 -9.46
N ASP A 5 -3.99 15.61 -8.76
CA ASP A 5 -2.84 15.63 -7.88
C ASP A 5 -3.01 14.61 -6.73
N THR A 6 -3.25 13.33 -7.06
CA THR A 6 -3.51 12.23 -6.11
C THR A 6 -2.23 11.65 -5.54
N THR A 7 -1.12 11.85 -6.23
CA THR A 7 0.23 11.42 -5.84
C THR A 7 0.85 12.29 -4.74
N SER A 8 0.43 13.54 -4.58
CA SER A 8 1.08 14.49 -3.65
C SER A 8 0.81 14.24 -2.17
N ARG A 9 -0.23 13.48 -1.77
CA ARG A 9 -0.48 13.20 -0.34
C ARG A 9 -1.08 11.82 -0.10
N LEU A 10 -0.27 10.77 -0.29
CA LEU A 10 -0.50 9.57 0.54
C LEU A 10 -0.40 9.98 2.00
N SER A 11 -1.42 9.65 2.78
CA SER A 11 -1.40 9.82 4.23
C SER A 11 -0.33 8.92 4.86
N ALA A 12 0.08 9.25 6.09
CA ALA A 12 1.02 8.41 6.85
C ALA A 12 0.51 6.96 6.97
N ALA A 13 -0.79 6.78 7.21
CA ALA A 13 -1.43 5.47 7.32
C ALA A 13 -1.39 4.68 6.00
N GLU A 14 -1.53 5.33 4.85
CA GLU A 14 -1.43 4.67 3.55
C GLU A 14 0.00 4.27 3.23
N ARG A 15 0.99 5.10 3.58
CA ARG A 15 2.41 4.75 3.46
C ARG A 15 2.77 3.58 4.37
N GLU A 16 2.30 3.59 5.60
CA GLU A 16 2.50 2.50 6.55
C GLU A 16 1.85 1.20 6.07
N LEU A 17 0.65 1.28 5.48
CA LEU A 17 -0.01 0.12 4.85
C LEU A 17 0.80 -0.41 3.65
N LEU A 18 1.33 0.47 2.79
CA LEU A 18 2.19 0.08 1.67
C LEU A 18 3.50 -0.54 2.16
N GLN A 19 4.11 0.01 3.21
CA GLN A 19 5.33 -0.56 3.80
C GLN A 19 5.03 -1.93 4.41
N ALA A 20 3.91 -2.10 5.10
CA ALA A 20 3.51 -3.41 5.61
C ALA A 20 3.28 -4.43 4.49
N LEU A 21 2.75 -4.02 3.33
CA LEU A 21 2.64 -4.88 2.14
C LEU A 21 4.00 -5.26 1.55
N VAL A 22 5.02 -4.41 1.68
CA VAL A 22 6.41 -4.74 1.35
C VAL A 22 6.93 -5.79 2.32
N ASP A 23 6.84 -5.52 3.62
CA ASP A 23 7.54 -6.31 4.63
C ASP A 23 6.91 -7.69 4.85
N GLU A 24 5.60 -7.81 4.69
CA GLU A 24 4.87 -9.03 5.05
C GLU A 24 4.43 -9.84 3.81
N PRO A 25 4.52 -11.19 3.85
CA PRO A 25 4.17 -12.03 2.71
C PRO A 25 2.66 -12.26 2.53
N THR A 26 1.85 -12.06 3.58
CA THR A 26 0.41 -12.39 3.57
C THR A 26 -0.45 -11.27 4.15
N MET A 27 -1.71 -11.17 3.72
CA MET A 27 -2.65 -10.18 4.26
C MET A 27 -2.91 -10.35 5.75
N GLY A 28 -2.90 -11.59 6.27
CA GLY A 28 -3.03 -11.85 7.70
C GLY A 28 -1.87 -11.26 8.51
N ALA A 29 -0.64 -11.37 8.00
CA ALA A 29 0.53 -10.77 8.65
C ALA A 29 0.51 -9.23 8.59
N VAL A 30 0.15 -8.64 7.44
CA VAL A 30 -0.08 -7.19 7.29
C VAL A 30 -1.13 -6.70 8.31
N ALA A 31 -2.22 -7.44 8.45
CA ALA A 31 -3.32 -7.08 9.34
C ALA A 31 -2.89 -7.11 10.82
N ARG A 32 -2.17 -8.17 11.24
CA ARG A 32 -1.60 -8.28 12.59
C ARG A 32 -0.66 -7.12 12.90
N ARG A 33 0.25 -6.78 11.98
CA ARG A 33 1.18 -5.67 12.14
C ARG A 33 0.48 -4.32 12.32
N ASN A 34 -0.61 -4.11 11.60
CA ASN A 34 -1.42 -2.89 11.69
C ASN A 34 -2.48 -2.94 12.81
N GLY A 35 -2.51 -3.98 13.64
CA GLY A 35 -3.50 -4.15 14.72
C GLY A 35 -4.94 -4.22 14.21
N ARG A 36 -5.17 -4.72 12.99
CA ARG A 36 -6.48 -4.72 12.30
C ARG A 36 -6.90 -6.14 11.90
N SER A 37 -8.19 -6.30 11.60
CA SER A 37 -8.67 -7.54 10.99
C SER A 37 -8.23 -7.66 9.53
N GLU A 38 -8.05 -8.89 9.06
CA GLU A 38 -7.65 -9.14 7.68
C GLU A 38 -8.70 -8.62 6.68
N ARG A 39 -10.00 -8.76 6.99
CA ARG A 39 -11.10 -8.23 6.17
C ARG A 39 -11.00 -6.71 6.02
N HIS A 40 -10.72 -6.00 7.10
CA HIS A 40 -10.58 -4.54 7.07
C HIS A 40 -9.34 -4.13 6.27
N THR A 41 -8.21 -4.81 6.50
CA THR A 41 -6.96 -4.60 5.75
C THR A 41 -7.16 -4.80 4.25
N ARG A 42 -7.84 -5.89 3.83
CA ARG A 42 -8.17 -6.12 2.41
C ARG A 42 -9.02 -5.02 1.80
N ARG A 43 -9.96 -4.42 2.56
CA ARG A 43 -10.75 -3.27 2.09
C ARG A 43 -9.88 -2.02 1.90
N LEU A 44 -9.02 -1.71 2.87
CA LEU A 44 -8.10 -0.58 2.76
C LEU A 44 -7.16 -0.73 1.57
N VAL A 45 -6.59 -1.92 1.38
CA VAL A 45 -5.71 -2.20 0.24
C VAL A 45 -6.45 -2.02 -1.08
N ARG A 46 -7.69 -2.51 -1.21
CA ARG A 46 -8.50 -2.32 -2.43
C ARG A 46 -8.82 -0.85 -2.71
N ALA A 47 -9.17 -0.09 -1.67
CA ALA A 47 -9.41 1.34 -1.81
C ALA A 47 -8.13 2.08 -2.25
N LEU A 48 -6.99 1.68 -1.68
CA LEU A 48 -5.70 2.25 -2.02
C LEU A 48 -5.26 1.91 -3.45
N THR A 49 -5.41 0.65 -3.89
CA THR A 49 -5.09 0.26 -5.27
C THR A 49 -5.97 1.00 -6.27
N HIS A 50 -7.27 1.13 -5.99
CA HIS A 50 -8.19 1.92 -6.81
C HIS A 50 -7.79 3.40 -6.86
N ARG A 51 -7.41 3.99 -5.72
CA ARG A 51 -6.95 5.39 -5.64
C ARG A 51 -5.65 5.61 -6.42
N LEU A 52 -4.76 4.62 -6.43
CA LEU A 52 -3.50 4.64 -7.19
C LEU A 52 -3.69 4.26 -8.66
N GLY A 53 -4.91 3.91 -9.10
CA GLY A 53 -5.19 3.54 -10.49
C GLY A 53 -4.57 2.20 -10.90
N VAL A 54 -4.37 1.28 -9.95
CA VAL A 54 -3.80 -0.05 -10.20
C VAL A 54 -4.74 -1.16 -9.75
N ASP A 55 -4.68 -2.30 -10.44
CA ASP A 55 -5.61 -3.41 -10.18
C ASP A 55 -5.11 -4.42 -9.14
N HIS A 56 -3.83 -4.31 -8.74
CA HIS A 56 -3.20 -5.31 -7.89
C HIS A 56 -2.35 -4.69 -6.77
N PRO A 57 -2.39 -5.23 -5.53
CA PRO A 57 -1.59 -4.72 -4.41
C PRO A 57 -0.08 -4.71 -4.70
N ARG A 58 0.43 -5.72 -5.43
CA ARG A 58 1.85 -5.74 -5.85
C ARG A 58 2.20 -4.61 -6.81
N ALA A 59 1.27 -4.23 -7.69
CA ALA A 59 1.48 -3.08 -8.59
C ALA A 59 1.49 -1.77 -7.79
N ALA A 60 0.63 -1.63 -6.78
CA ALA A 60 0.67 -0.49 -5.86
C ALA A 60 2.00 -0.38 -5.10
N VAL A 61 2.54 -1.51 -4.63
CA VAL A 61 3.86 -1.56 -3.97
C VAL A 61 4.98 -1.19 -4.93
N ALA A 62 4.97 -1.72 -6.17
CA ALA A 62 5.97 -1.40 -7.17
C ALA A 62 5.97 0.10 -7.53
N LEU A 63 4.77 0.67 -7.74
CA LEU A 63 4.59 2.11 -7.95
C LEU A 63 5.12 2.90 -6.75
N ALA A 64 4.75 2.50 -5.53
CA ALA A 64 5.21 3.17 -4.32
C ALA A 64 6.74 3.14 -4.16
N GLY A 65 7.39 2.05 -4.58
CA GLY A 65 8.85 1.94 -4.61
C GLY A 65 9.49 2.89 -5.63
N GLN A 66 8.94 2.97 -6.84
CA GLN A 66 9.41 3.90 -7.88
C GLN A 66 9.27 5.37 -7.46
N MET A 67 8.20 5.68 -6.72
CA MET A 67 7.93 7.02 -6.19
C MET A 67 8.70 7.35 -4.91
N GLY A 68 9.46 6.40 -4.34
CA GLY A 68 10.20 6.58 -3.09
C GLY A 68 9.32 6.72 -1.84
N TRP A 69 8.07 6.24 -1.89
CA TRP A 69 7.13 6.30 -0.76
C TRP A 69 7.33 5.20 0.27
N VAL A 70 7.97 4.10 -0.13
CA VAL A 70 8.26 2.94 0.71
C VAL A 70 9.67 2.45 0.44
N ASP A 71 10.27 1.85 1.46
CA ASP A 71 11.59 1.24 1.39
C ASP A 71 11.46 -0.22 0.97
N VAL A 72 11.75 -0.50 -0.31
CA VAL A 72 11.67 -1.84 -0.91
C VAL A 72 12.97 -2.63 -0.72
N ALA A 73 14.06 -1.97 -0.31
CA ALA A 73 15.39 -2.60 -0.17
C ALA A 73 15.47 -3.53 1.06
N ARG A 74 14.49 -3.47 1.97
CA ARG A 74 14.44 -4.27 3.20
C ARG A 74 14.07 -5.75 3.03
N ARG A 75 13.64 -6.19 1.84
CA ARG A 75 13.49 -7.64 1.56
C ARG A 75 14.85 -8.26 1.24
N ARG A 76 15.63 -8.58 2.26
CA ARG A 76 16.83 -9.43 2.11
C ARG A 76 16.77 -10.57 3.12
#